data_AF-A0A7Z9Q0Y6-F1
#
_entry.id   AF-A0A7Z9Q0Y6-F1
#
_cell.length_a   1.000
_cell.length_b   1.000
_cell.length_c   1.000
_cell.angle_alpha   90.00
_cell.angle_beta   90.00
_cell.angle_gamma   90.00
#
_symmetry.space_group_name_H-M   'P 1'
#
loop_
_entity.id
_entity.type
_entity.pdbx_description
1 polymer ?
#
loop_
_entity_poly.entity_id
_entity_poly.type
_entity_poly.pdbx_seq_one_letter_code
_entity_poly.pdbx_strand_id
1 'polypeptide(L)' 'MAVFDSGIFPHPTIDDNLVAAVTFGKTSHGPDTDKKGHGTATAAVIAGTGKGSNGQIKGVAPGA' A
#
# COMPACT_ATOMS: atom_id res chain seq x y z
N MET A 1 3.46 2.47 9.67
CA MET A 1 4.59 2.97 8.85
C MET A 1 4.09 4.04 7.85
N ALA A 2 4.95 4.90 7.29
CA ALA A 2 4.56 5.83 6.21
C ALA A 2 5.35 5.57 4.91
N VAL A 3 4.70 5.71 3.77
CA VAL A 3 5.27 5.55 2.42
C VAL A 3 4.98 6.80 1.61
N PHE A 4 6.01 7.40 1.01
CA PHE A 4 5.90 8.54 0.11
C PHE A 4 6.21 8.08 -1.32
N ASP A 5 5.18 7.93 -2.14
CA ASP A 5 5.30 7.38 -3.50
C ASP A 5 4.15 7.90 -4.43
N SER A 6 3.83 7.19 -5.51
CA SER A 6 2.77 7.50 -6.47
C SER A 6 1.34 7.41 -5.93
N GLY A 7 1.20 7.06 -4.65
CA GLY A 7 -0.06 6.73 -3.97
C GLY A 7 -0.11 5.27 -3.57
N ILE A 8 -1.14 4.87 -2.83
CA ILE A 8 -1.41 3.48 -2.46
C ILE A 8 -2.87 3.19 -2.72
N PHE A 9 -3.16 2.14 -3.49
CA PHE A 9 -4.51 1.62 -3.64
C PHE A 9 -4.85 0.67 -2.48
N PRO A 10 -6.07 0.72 -1.90
CA PRO A 10 -6.56 -0.22 -0.89
C PRO A 10 -6.75 -1.63 -1.47
N HIS A 11 -5.64 -2.28 -1.80
CA HIS A 11 -5.62 -3.66 -2.28
C HIS A 11 -5.71 -4.62 -1.08
N PRO A 12 -6.41 -5.77 -1.17
CA PRO A 12 -6.53 -6.73 -0.06
C PRO A 12 -5.22 -7.21 0.58
N THR A 13 -4.10 -7.03 -0.12
CA THR A 13 -2.76 -7.33 0.40
C THR A 13 -2.29 -6.33 1.47
N ILE A 14 -2.77 -5.09 1.45
CA ILE A 14 -2.30 -3.97 2.30
C ILE A 14 -3.44 -3.21 2.99
N ASP A 15 -4.70 -3.48 2.64
CA ASP A 15 -5.88 -2.74 3.10
C ASP A 15 -5.98 -2.68 4.63
N ASP A 16 -5.72 -3.79 5.32
CA ASP A 16 -5.71 -3.86 6.79
C ASP A 16 -4.66 -2.92 7.44
N ASN A 17 -3.64 -2.50 6.68
CA ASN A 17 -2.53 -1.66 7.15
C ASN A 17 -2.56 -0.25 6.51
N LEU A 18 -3.53 0.08 5.65
CA LEU A 18 -3.68 1.42 5.08
C LEU A 18 -4.54 2.30 6.01
N VAL A 19 -3.88 2.94 6.98
CA VAL A 19 -4.58 3.71 8.03
C VAL A 19 -5.04 5.10 7.57
N ALA A 20 -4.24 5.76 6.72
CA ALA A 20 -4.54 7.10 6.20
C ALA A 20 -3.75 7.37 4.91
N ALA A 21 -4.27 8.26 4.07
CA ALA A 21 -3.61 8.67 2.85
C ALA A 21 -3.74 10.18 2.63
N VAL A 22 -2.66 10.81 2.15
CA VAL A 22 -2.62 12.24 1.79
C VAL A 22 -1.90 12.41 0.45
N THR A 23 -2.45 13.29 -0.38
CA THR A 23 -1.86 13.69 -1.65
C THR A 23 -1.15 15.02 -1.52
N PHE A 24 0.14 15.05 -1.84
CA PHE A 24 0.94 16.30 -1.90
C PHE A 24 1.21 16.77 -3.34
N GLY A 25 1.02 15.90 -4.34
CA GLY A 25 1.28 16.19 -5.75
C GLY A 25 0.07 16.74 -6.51
N LYS A 26 0.31 17.28 -7.70
CA LYS A 26 -0.77 17.61 -8.66
C LYS A 26 -1.27 16.33 -9.31
N THR A 27 -2.34 15.76 -8.76
CA THR A 27 -3.09 14.64 -9.36
C THR A 27 -4.57 14.95 -9.31
N SER A 28 -5.31 14.50 -10.32
CA SER A 28 -6.77 14.55 -10.39
C SER A 28 -7.44 13.38 -9.67
N HIS A 29 -6.66 12.51 -9.02
CA HIS A 29 -7.14 11.32 -8.32
C HIS A 29 -7.00 11.47 -6.81
N GLY A 30 -7.83 10.72 -6.06
CA GLY A 30 -7.81 10.70 -4.60
C GLY A 30 -6.54 10.11 -3.99
N PRO A 31 -6.31 10.34 -2.69
CA PRO A 31 -5.10 9.90 -1.98
C PRO A 31 -4.96 8.38 -1.86
N ASP A 32 -6.06 7.65 -1.99
CA ASP A 32 -6.23 6.20 -1.99
C ASP A 32 -6.15 5.58 -3.41
N THR A 33 -5.50 6.28 -4.33
CA THR A 33 -5.31 5.80 -5.70
C THR A 33 -3.83 5.67 -6.03
N ASP A 34 -3.50 4.65 -6.82
CA ASP A 34 -2.16 4.47 -7.36
C ASP A 34 -2.25 3.94 -8.80
N LYS A 35 -2.27 4.85 -9.77
CA LYS A 35 -2.36 4.49 -11.20
C LYS A 35 -1.05 3.93 -11.77
N LYS A 36 0.08 4.14 -11.08
CA LYS A 36 1.38 3.60 -11.50
C LYS A 36 1.67 2.24 -10.86
N GLY A 37 1.08 1.95 -9.70
CA GLY A 37 1.23 0.70 -8.97
C GLY A 37 2.53 0.61 -8.15
N HIS A 38 3.46 1.56 -8.31
CA HIS A 38 4.75 1.52 -7.65
C HIS A 38 4.61 1.68 -6.13
N GLY A 39 3.81 2.63 -5.67
CA GLY A 39 3.57 2.82 -4.24
C GLY A 39 2.81 1.67 -3.60
N THR A 40 1.82 1.08 -4.28
CA THR A 40 1.08 -0.11 -3.81
C THR A 40 2.01 -1.32 -3.72
N ALA A 41 2.85 -1.56 -4.72
CA ALA A 41 3.83 -2.64 -4.70
C ALA A 41 4.86 -2.44 -3.58
N THR A 42 5.36 -1.21 -3.42
CA THR A 42 6.29 -0.84 -2.35
C THR A 42 5.67 -1.07 -0.97
N ALA A 43 4.44 -0.60 -0.75
CA ALA A 43 3.73 -0.82 0.51
C ALA A 43 3.50 -2.32 0.79
N ALA A 44 3.17 -3.12 -0.23
CA ALA A 44 2.99 -4.57 -0.09
C ALA A 44 4.29 -5.31 0.27
N VAL A 45 5.44 -4.92 -0.29
CA VAL A 45 6.76 -5.48 0.08
C VAL A 45 7.08 -5.18 1.55
N ILE A 46 6.64 -4.04 2.05
CA ILE A 46 6.95 -3.61 3.41
C ILE A 46 5.97 -4.23 4.40
N ALA A 47 4.68 -4.03 4.22
CA ALA A 47 3.66 -4.36 5.21
C ALA A 47 2.51 -5.20 4.63
N GLY A 48 2.71 -5.90 3.51
CA GLY A 48 1.71 -6.80 2.97
C GLY A 48 1.35 -7.91 3.96
N THR A 49 0.06 -8.10 4.25
CA THR A 49 -0.42 -9.06 5.25
C THR A 49 -0.14 -10.51 4.85
N GLY A 50 -0.01 -10.77 3.54
CA GLY A 50 0.15 -12.10 2.97
C GLY A 50 -1.09 -12.99 3.05
N LYS A 51 -2.24 -12.46 3.46
CA LYS A 51 -3.50 -13.21 3.61
C LYS A 51 -3.90 -13.96 2.34
N GLY A 52 -3.79 -13.31 1.18
CA GLY A 52 -4.11 -13.91 -0.13
C GLY A 52 -3.18 -15.04 -0.58
N SER A 53 -2.04 -15.26 0.12
CA SER A 53 -1.06 -16.29 -0.19
C SER A 53 -0.82 -17.26 0.97
N ASN A 54 -1.73 -17.32 1.95
CA ASN A 54 -1.53 -18.08 3.20
C ASN A 54 -0.18 -17.76 3.88
N GLY A 55 0.26 -16.50 3.81
CA GLY A 55 1.48 -16.02 4.41
C GLY A 55 2.78 -16.34 3.67
N GLN A 56 2.72 -16.92 2.47
CA GLN A 56 3.91 -17.22 1.66
C GLN A 56 4.54 -15.95 1.07
N ILE A 57 3.70 -15.00 0.64
CA ILE A 57 4.11 -13.72 0.07
C ILE A 57 3.61 -12.63 1.01
N LYS A 58 4.42 -12.29 2.01
CA LYS A 58 4.14 -11.26 3.02
C LYS A 58 5.24 -10.22 3.04
N GLY A 59 4.89 -9.03 3.53
CA GLY A 59 5.85 -7.96 3.69
C GLY A 59 6.89 -8.26 4.77
N VAL A 60 7.94 -7.44 4.81
CA VAL A 60 8.99 -7.52 5.83
C VAL A 60 8.42 -7.32 7.24
N ALA A 61 7.42 -6.45 7.39
CA ALA A 61 6.74 -6.14 8.65
C ALA A 61 5.20 -6.15 8.46
N PRO A 62 4.55 -7.33 8.40
CA PRO A 62 3.13 -7.46 8.04
C PRO A 62 2.11 -6.82 9.00
N GLY A 63 2.52 -6.33 10.17
CA GLY A 63 1.65 -5.68 11.15
C GLY A 63 2.11 -4.26 11.52
N ALA A 64 2.82 -3.60 10.61
CA ALA A 64 3.40 -2.26 10.79
C ALA A 64 2.47 -1.10 10.43
#